data_AF-A0A4Q6A927-F1
#
_entry.id   AF-A0A4Q6A927-F1
#
_cell.length_a   1.000
_cell.length_b   1.000
_cell.length_c   1.000
_cell.angle_alpha   90.00
_cell.angle_beta   90.00
_cell.angle_gamma   90.00
#
_symmetry.space_group_name_H-M   'P 1'
#
loop_
_entity.id
_entity.type
_entity.pdbx_description
1 polymer ?
#
loop_
_entity_poly.entity_id
_entity_poly.type
_entity_poly.pdbx_seq_one_letter_code
_entity_poly.pdbx_strand_id
1 'polypeptide(L)'
;LSPQIFWFKKLRRNIVLTFFMSILVNIGMWFERFVIIVTSLYRDYLPSSWSVYYTPTIWEVGFYIGTFGLFFTCYFLFSKFMPVIAIAEIKHILKKNGENYKEQMTSVEKEKVEDFVHAHAH
;
A
#
# COMPACT_ATOMS: atom_id res chain seq x y z
N LEU A 1 -11.11 14.78 3.91
CA LEU A 1 -11.85 14.72 2.62
C LEU A 1 -11.45 13.49 1.78
N SER A 2 -10.16 13.14 1.69
CA SER A 2 -9.67 11.99 0.91
C SER A 2 -10.31 10.62 1.22
N PRO A 3 -10.56 10.18 2.49
CA PRO A 3 -11.15 8.86 2.73
C PRO A 3 -12.62 8.77 2.29
N GLN A 4 -13.32 9.90 2.21
CA GLN A 4 -14.74 9.94 1.84
C GLN A 4 -14.97 9.56 0.37
N ILE A 5 -13.97 9.72 -0.48
CA ILE A 5 -14.02 9.40 -1.91
C ILE A 5 -14.06 7.87 -2.15
N PHE A 6 -13.56 7.07 -1.20
CA PHE A 6 -13.55 5.61 -1.31
C PHE A 6 -14.88 4.93 -1.01
N TRP A 7 -15.91 5.67 -0.57
CA TRP A 7 -17.25 5.11 -0.36
C TRP A 7 -17.89 4.65 -1.69
N PHE A 8 -17.50 5.27 -2.80
CA PHE A 8 -17.97 4.88 -4.12
C PHE A 8 -17.13 3.74 -4.71
N LYS A 9 -17.74 2.57 -4.87
CA LYS A 9 -17.12 1.37 -5.46
C LYS A 9 -16.44 1.63 -6.81
N LYS A 10 -17.01 2.54 -7.62
CA LYS A 10 -16.49 2.93 -8.94
C LYS A 10 -15.16 3.68 -8.87
N LEU A 11 -14.93 4.44 -7.80
CA LEU A 11 -13.70 5.21 -7.57
C LEU A 11 -12.60 4.32 -7.00
N ARG A 12 -12.93 3.42 -6.06
CA ARG A 12 -11.97 2.47 -5.47
C ARG A 12 -11.43 1.42 -6.46
N ARG A 13 -12.20 1.06 -7.48
CA ARG A 13 -11.79 0.04 -8.47
C ARG A 13 -11.03 0.62 -9.67
N ASN A 14 -10.85 1.93 -9.73
CA ASN A 14 -10.10 2.58 -10.80
C ASN A 14 -8.65 2.80 -10.36
N ILE A 15 -7.72 2.04 -10.97
CA ILE A 15 -6.29 2.07 -10.64
C ILE A 15 -5.67 3.48 -10.77
N VAL A 16 -6.08 4.24 -11.79
CA VAL A 16 -5.56 5.58 -12.04
C VAL A 16 -5.97 6.52 -10.91
N LEU A 17 -7.24 6.46 -10.50
CA LEU A 17 -7.76 7.30 -9.43
C LEU A 17 -7.16 6.93 -8.08
N THR A 18 -7.02 5.64 -7.78
CA THR A 18 -6.40 5.19 -6.53
C THR A 18 -4.93 5.57 -6.46
N PHE A 19 -4.21 5.60 -7.59
CA PHE A 19 -2.82 6.04 -7.67
C PHE A 19 -2.67 7.54 -7.37
N PHE A 20 -3.44 8.42 -8.01
CA PHE A 20 -3.39 9.84 -7.69
C PHE A 20 -3.82 10.12 -6.24
N MET A 21 -4.84 9.41 -5.74
CA MET A 21 -5.28 9.53 -4.35
C MET A 21 -4.21 9.07 -3.36
N SER A 22 -3.42 8.04 -3.66
CA SER A 22 -2.35 7.59 -2.76
C SER A 22 -1.26 8.65 -2.61
N ILE A 23 -0.90 9.35 -3.68
CA ILE A 23 0.06 10.47 -3.64
C ILE A 23 -0.48 11.60 -2.76
N LEU A 24 -1.72 12.04 -2.99
CA LEU A 24 -2.35 13.11 -2.22
C LEU A 24 -2.48 12.77 -0.74
N VAL A 25 -2.80 11.51 -0.40
CA VAL A 25 -2.88 11.06 0.98
C VAL A 25 -1.52 11.07 1.65
N ASN A 26 -0.47 10.58 0.99
CA ASN A 26 0.89 10.63 1.55
C ASN A 26 1.35 12.07 1.83
N ILE A 27 1.12 12.98 0.88
CA ILE A 27 1.43 14.40 1.05
C ILE A 27 0.61 15.02 2.19
N GLY A 28 -0.70 14.73 2.24
CA GLY A 28 -1.59 15.25 3.28
C GLY A 28 -1.24 14.79 4.68
N MET A 29 -0.84 13.52 4.85
CA MET A 29 -0.37 12.99 6.14
C MET A 29 0.98 13.62 6.55
N TRP A 30 1.87 13.86 5.60
CA TRP A 30 3.10 14.58 5.90
C TRP A 30 2.83 16.03 6.32
N PHE A 31 1.90 16.73 5.65
CA PHE A 31 1.47 18.07 6.05
C PHE A 31 0.79 18.08 7.43
N GLU A 32 0.01 17.08 7.80
CA GLU A 32 -0.55 16.93 9.15
C GLU A 32 0.57 16.96 10.20
N ARG A 33 1.63 16.18 10.01
CA ARG A 33 2.79 16.15 10.90
C ARG A 33 3.56 17.48 10.91
N PHE A 34 3.78 18.08 9.74
CA PHE A 34 4.42 19.38 9.63
C PHE A 34 3.65 20.47 10.41
N VAL A 35 2.33 20.53 10.24
CA VAL A 35 1.48 21.51 10.92
C VAL A 35 1.47 21.30 12.43
N ILE A 36 1.34 20.06 12.91
CA ILE A 36 1.34 19.76 14.35
C ILE A 36 2.65 20.24 14.99
N ILE A 37 3.80 19.89 14.40
CA ILE A 37 5.13 20.18 14.98
C ILE A 37 5.44 21.68 14.91
N VAL A 38 5.23 22.32 13.75
CA VAL A 38 5.55 23.76 13.57
C VAL A 38 4.63 24.64 14.41
N THR A 39 3.33 24.32 14.45
CA THR A 39 2.36 25.13 15.21
C THR A 39 2.54 24.95 16.71
N SER A 40 2.90 23.74 17.18
CA SER A 40 3.16 23.51 18.61
C SER A 40 4.39 24.26 19.12
N LEU A 41 5.43 24.40 18.30
CA LEU A 41 6.68 25.08 18.68
C LEU A 41 6.59 26.61 18.55
N TYR A 42 5.68 27.13 17.74
CA TYR A 42 5.55 28.58 17.53
C TYR A 42 4.96 29.32 18.74
N ARG A 43 4.09 28.67 19.52
CA ARG A 43 3.48 29.23 20.75
C ARG A 43 3.96 28.47 21.98
N ASP A 44 5.20 28.72 22.38
CA ASP A 44 5.69 28.27 23.67
C ASP A 44 5.14 29.15 24.83
N TYR A 45 5.27 28.62 26.05
CA TYR A 45 4.72 29.19 27.29
C TYR A 45 5.21 30.61 27.62
N LEU A 46 6.33 31.07 27.04
CA LEU A 46 6.86 32.43 27.22
C LEU A 46 6.66 33.29 25.96
N PRO A 47 6.00 34.46 26.06
CA PRO A 47 5.77 35.36 24.92
C PRO A 47 7.04 35.90 24.26
N SER A 48 8.16 35.96 24.99
CA SER A 48 9.46 36.42 24.46
C SER A 48 10.14 35.41 23.54
N SER A 49 9.74 34.14 23.59
CA SER A 49 10.30 33.05 22.79
C SER A 49 9.46 32.73 21.56
N TRP A 50 8.48 33.58 21.22
CA TRP A 50 7.75 33.49 19.96
C TRP A 50 8.74 33.75 18.81
N SER A 51 9.32 32.67 18.30
CA SER A 51 10.22 32.71 17.16
C SER A 51 9.45 33.16 15.91
N VAL A 52 10.09 33.98 15.07
CA VAL A 52 9.55 34.38 13.77
C VAL A 52 9.30 33.12 12.94
N TYR A 53 8.15 33.08 12.27
CA TYR A 53 7.63 31.97 11.46
C TYR A 53 8.73 31.09 10.85
N TYR A 54 8.74 29.79 11.19
CA TYR A 54 9.74 28.84 10.69
C TYR A 54 9.69 28.81 9.15
N THR A 55 10.79 29.23 8.53
CA THR A 55 10.98 29.20 7.08
C THR A 55 12.01 28.11 6.78
N PRO A 56 11.60 27.00 6.14
CA PRO A 56 12.52 25.91 5.86
C PRO A 56 13.64 26.37 4.91
N THR A 57 14.86 26.02 5.28
CA THR A 57 16.07 26.31 4.51
C THR A 57 16.20 25.32 3.36
N ILE A 58 16.84 25.73 2.26
CA ILE A 58 17.06 24.87 1.08
C ILE A 58 17.78 23.55 1.43
N TRP A 59 18.62 23.56 2.46
CA TRP A 59 19.32 22.38 2.96
C TRP A 59 18.40 21.38 3.64
N GLU A 60 17.38 21.83 4.36
CA GLU A 60 16.40 20.96 5.03
C GLU A 60 15.51 20.25 4.00
N VAL A 61 15.09 20.98 2.96
CA VAL A 61 14.36 20.42 1.81
C VAL A 61 15.25 19.45 1.04
N GLY A 62 16.52 19.80 0.81
CA GLY A 62 17.51 18.94 0.17
C GLY A 62 17.74 17.64 0.93
N PHE A 63 17.82 17.70 2.27
CA PHE A 63 17.96 16.50 3.11
C PHE A 63 16.71 15.62 3.03
N TYR A 64 15.53 16.23 3.07
CA TYR A 64 14.25 15.51 2.90
C TYR A 64 14.21 14.77 1.55
N ILE A 65 14.49 15.46 0.44
CA ILE A 65 14.57 14.83 -0.89
C ILE A 65 15.67 13.76 -0.95
N GLY A 66 16.80 14.00 -0.27
CA GLY A 66 17.89 13.03 -0.15
C GLY A 66 17.45 11.71 0.48
N THR A 67 16.59 11.74 1.51
CA THR A 67 16.04 10.51 2.11
C THR A 67 15.16 9.71 1.15
N PHE A 68 14.39 10.38 0.29
CA PHE A 68 13.66 9.69 -0.80
C PHE A 68 14.62 9.05 -1.79
N GLY A 69 15.66 9.78 -2.20
CA GLY A 69 16.70 9.25 -3.10
C GLY A 69 17.37 8.00 -2.55
N LEU A 70 17.74 8.03 -1.26
CA LEU A 70 18.32 6.88 -0.58
C LEU A 70 17.33 5.71 -0.50
N PHE A 71 16.07 5.98 -0.12
CA PHE A 71 15.02 4.96 -0.07
C PHE A 71 14.82 4.27 -1.42
N PHE A 72 14.66 5.04 -2.51
CA PHE A 72 14.48 4.46 -3.85
C PHE A 72 15.72 3.72 -4.33
N THR A 73 16.92 4.21 -4.00
CA THR A 73 18.18 3.52 -4.32
C THR A 73 18.22 2.16 -3.64
N CYS A 74 17.97 2.08 -2.34
CA CYS A 74 17.90 0.83 -1.59
C CYS A 74 16.77 -0.08 -2.11
N TYR A 75 15.61 0.48 -2.43
CA TYR A 75 14.47 -0.27 -2.97
C TYR A 75 14.79 -0.89 -4.34
N PHE A 76 15.41 -0.15 -5.25
CA PHE A 76 15.82 -0.68 -6.56
C PHE A 76 16.92 -1.72 -6.42
N LEU A 77 17.86 -1.52 -5.50
CA LEU A 77 18.89 -2.51 -5.17
C LEU A 77 18.25 -3.83 -4.68
N PHE A 78 17.31 -3.73 -3.75
CA PHE A 78 16.54 -4.87 -3.24
C PHE A 78 15.74 -5.55 -4.35
N SER A 79 15.00 -4.79 -5.16
CA SER A 79 14.20 -5.32 -6.25
C SER A 79 15.02 -6.01 -7.34
N LYS A 80 16.30 -5.64 -7.49
CA LYS A 80 17.20 -6.25 -8.46
C LYS A 80 17.83 -7.54 -7.93
N PHE A 81 18.22 -7.58 -6.66
CA PHE A 81 18.97 -8.70 -6.11
C PHE A 81 18.11 -9.77 -5.42
N MET A 82 16.92 -9.40 -4.93
CA MET A 82 16.04 -10.33 -4.21
C MET A 82 14.70 -10.50 -4.93
N PRO A 83 14.07 -11.68 -4.85
CA PRO A 83 12.71 -11.86 -5.34
C PRO A 83 11.75 -11.00 -4.51
N VAL A 84 11.10 -10.03 -5.15
CA VAL A 84 10.15 -9.10 -4.50
C VAL A 84 8.90 -9.81 -3.97
N ILE A 85 8.66 -11.04 -4.43
CA ILE A 85 7.46 -11.81 -4.15
C ILE A 85 7.83 -13.11 -3.43
N ALA A 86 7.08 -13.44 -2.37
CA ALA A 86 7.25 -14.67 -1.60
C ALA A 86 6.74 -15.91 -2.39
N ILE A 87 7.62 -16.54 -3.17
CA ILE A 87 7.26 -17.68 -4.05
C ILE A 87 6.70 -18.87 -3.27
N ALA A 88 7.19 -19.13 -2.05
CA ALA A 88 6.72 -20.23 -1.21
C ALA A 88 5.23 -20.08 -0.86
N GLU A 89 4.80 -18.88 -0.49
CA GLU A 89 3.41 -18.59 -0.15
C GLU A 89 2.51 -18.63 -1.39
N ILE A 90 2.96 -18.07 -2.52
CA ILE A 90 2.20 -18.12 -3.77
C ILE A 90 1.96 -19.56 -4.21
N LYS A 91 2.97 -20.44 -4.14
CA LYS A 91 2.79 -21.85 -4.52
C LYS A 91 1.73 -22.54 -3.64
N HIS A 92 1.70 -22.22 -2.35
CA HIS A 92 0.69 -22.75 -1.43
C HIS A 92 -0.72 -22.22 -1.75
N ILE A 93 -0.86 -20.92 -2.02
CA ILE A 93 -2.16 -20.31 -2.35
C ILE A 93 -2.68 -20.80 -3.71
N LEU A 94 -1.81 -20.91 -4.71
CA LEU A 94 -2.17 -21.34 -6.06
C LEU A 94 -2.70 -22.79 -6.07
N LYS A 95 -2.13 -23.67 -5.23
CA LYS A 95 -2.63 -25.05 -5.07
C LYS A 95 -4.04 -25.10 -4.48
N LYS A 96 -4.43 -24.12 -3.65
CA LYS A 96 -5.74 -24.09 -2.98
C LYS A 96 -6.80 -23.26 -3.72
N ASN A 97 -6.41 -22.17 -4.37
CA ASN A 97 -7.32 -21.15 -4.92
C ASN A 97 -7.07 -20.80 -6.39
N GLY A 98 -6.13 -21.47 -7.06
CA GLY A 98 -5.81 -21.21 -8.46
C GLY A 98 -6.98 -21.46 -9.40
N GLU A 99 -7.06 -20.70 -10.50
CA GLU A 99 -8.11 -20.87 -11.51
C GLU A 99 -8.12 -22.30 -12.08
N ASN A 100 -6.95 -22.88 -12.35
CA ASN A 100 -6.83 -24.30 -12.74
C ASN A 100 -7.41 -25.27 -11.69
N TYR A 101 -7.21 -25.00 -10.39
CA TYR A 101 -7.79 -25.83 -9.33
C TYR A 101 -9.32 -25.71 -9.29
N LYS A 102 -9.85 -24.49 -9.49
CA LYS A 102 -11.30 -24.25 -9.59
C LYS A 102 -11.91 -24.91 -10.81
N GLU A 103 -11.23 -24.86 -11.97
CA GLU A 103 -11.69 -25.52 -13.19
C GLU A 103 -11.76 -27.05 -13.01
N GLN A 104 -10.72 -27.66 -12.42
CA GLN A 104 -10.69 -29.09 -12.11
C GLN A 104 -11.78 -29.51 -11.12
N MET A 105 -12.02 -28.71 -10.08
CA MET A 105 -13.11 -28.95 -9.12
C MET A 105 -14.49 -28.80 -9.78
N THR A 106 -14.65 -27.86 -10.72
CA THR A 106 -15.91 -27.64 -11.45
C THR A 106 -16.27 -28.85 -12.33
N SER A 107 -15.28 -29.54 -12.91
CA SER A 107 -15.54 -30.80 -13.63
C SER A 107 -15.99 -31.93 -12.71
N VAL A 108 -15.39 -32.05 -11.52
CA VAL A 108 -15.75 -33.08 -10.53
C VAL A 108 -17.11 -32.80 -9.90
N GLU A 109 -17.46 -31.53 -9.66
CA GLU A 109 -18.77 -31.12 -9.13
C GLU A 109 -19.92 -31.35 -10.12
N LYS A 110 -19.63 -31.42 -11.43
CA LYS A 110 -20.62 -31.73 -12.48
C LYS A 110 -20.90 -33.22 -12.64
N GLU A 111 -20.05 -34.11 -12.10
CA GLU A 111 -20.34 -35.55 -12.10
C GLU A 111 -21.49 -35.88 -11.16
N LYS A 112 -22.35 -36.82 -11.57
CA LYS A 112 -23.43 -37.30 -10.71
C LYS A 112 -22.84 -38.04 -9.51
N VAL A 113 -23.42 -37.80 -8.33
CA VAL A 113 -22.98 -38.39 -7.06
C VAL A 113 -22.91 -39.92 -7.12
N GLU A 114 -23.83 -40.56 -7.85
CA GLU A 114 -23.88 -42.02 -8.03
C GLU A 114 -22.66 -42.57 -8.79
N ASP A 115 -22.22 -41.87 -9.84
CA ASP A 115 -21.05 -42.24 -10.66
C ASP A 115 -19.74 -42.00 -9.90
N PHE A 116 -19.67 -40.91 -9.13
CA PHE A 116 -18.51 -40.59 -8.29
C PHE A 116 -18.29 -41.64 -7.18
N VAL A 117 -19.38 -42.06 -6.52
CA VAL A 117 -19.35 -43.10 -5.47
C VAL A 117 -18.96 -44.45 -6.07
N HIS A 118 -19.50 -44.84 -7.23
CA HIS A 118 -19.12 -46.10 -7.88
C HIS A 118 -17.65 -46.15 -8.34
N ALA A 119 -17.06 -45.01 -8.75
CA ALA A 119 -15.66 -44.94 -9.18
C ALA A 119 -14.64 -44.93 -8.02
N HIS A 120 -15.03 -44.45 -6.83
CA HIS A 120 -14.12 -44.27 -5.69
C HIS A 120 -14.44 -45.17 -4.47
N ALA A 121 -15.55 -45.90 -4.48
CA ALA A 121 -15.87 -46.91 -3.48
C ALA A 121 -15.31 -48.29 -3.90
N HIS A 122 -14.01 -48.46 -3.76
CA HIS A 122 -13.34 -49.76 -3.68
C HIS A 122 -12.34 -49.76 -2.53
#